data_AF-A0A2M7EAS0-F1
#
_entry.id   AF-A0A2M7EAS0-F1
#
_cell.length_a   1.000
_cell.length_b   1.000
_cell.length_c   1.000
_cell.angle_alpha   90.00
_cell.angle_beta   90.00
_cell.angle_gamma   90.00
#
_symmetry.space_group_name_H-M   'P 1'
#
loop_
_entity.id
_entity.type
_entity.pdbx_description
1 polymer ?
#
loop_
_entity_poly.entity_id
_entity_poly.type
_entity_poly.pdbx_seq_one_letter_code
_entity_poly.pdbx_strand_id
1 'polypeptide(L)' 'MANLKEMKRNQPQNRLCGGLPKIGIRPTIDGRRKGVRESLEKQTMTMAKTAAKFLMENLKHSNGMP' A
#
# COMPACT_ATOMS: atom_id res chain seq x y z
N MET A 1 -6.93 -1.74 39.49
CA MET A 1 -6.81 -1.89 38.01
C MET A 1 -6.74 -0.49 37.42
N ALA A 2 -5.70 -0.17 36.64
CA ALA A 2 -5.54 1.18 36.08
C ALA A 2 -6.66 1.49 35.07
N ASN A 3 -7.29 2.65 35.20
CA ASN A 3 -8.35 3.11 34.31
C ASN A 3 -7.74 3.56 32.97
N LEU A 4 -7.71 2.67 31.98
CA LEU A 4 -7.10 2.90 30.66
C LEU A 4 -7.79 4.03 29.84
N LYS A 5 -8.97 4.50 30.26
CA LYS A 5 -9.71 5.57 29.57
C LYS A 5 -9.04 6.94 29.67
N GLU A 6 -8.15 7.16 30.64
CA GLU A 6 -7.52 8.46 30.89
C GLU A 6 -6.16 8.64 30.19
N MET A 7 -5.66 7.62 29.48
CA MET A 7 -4.39 7.72 28.74
C MET A 7 -4.55 8.55 27.46
N LYS A 8 -3.86 9.70 27.42
CA LYS A 8 -3.78 10.56 26.23
C LYS A 8 -3.02 9.84 25.11
N ARG A 9 -3.71 9.46 24.03
CA ARG A 9 -3.10 8.95 22.79
C ARG A 9 -2.73 10.08 21.84
N ASN A 10 -1.52 10.02 21.30
CA ASN A 10 -1.10 10.91 20.21
C ASN A 10 -1.69 10.40 18.89
N GLN A 11 -2.17 11.33 18.05
CA GLN A 11 -2.65 10.98 16.72
C GLN A 11 -1.47 10.68 15.78
N PRO A 12 -1.67 9.84 14.75
CA PRO A 12 -0.68 9.66 13.69
C PRO A 12 -0.32 10.99 13.03
N GLN A 13 0.97 11.29 12.91
CA GLN A 13 1.45 12.53 12.30
C GLN A 13 2.80 12.36 11.61
N ASN A 14 3.01 13.09 10.52
CA ASN A 14 4.32 13.18 9.88
C ASN A 14 5.17 14.24 10.58
N ARG A 15 6.11 13.79 11.41
CA ARG A 15 6.91 14.66 12.29
C ARG A 15 8.26 15.05 11.69
N LEU A 16 8.83 14.18 10.87
CA LEU A 16 10.19 14.32 10.33
C LEU A 16 10.15 15.04 8.99
N CYS A 17 11.27 15.65 8.61
CA CYS A 17 11.42 16.30 7.31
C CYS A 17 11.31 15.26 6.18
N GLY A 18 10.52 15.55 5.15
CA GLY A 18 10.33 14.70 3.98
C GLY A 18 9.00 13.94 3.95
N GLY A 19 8.81 13.18 2.87
CA GLY A 19 7.65 12.30 2.70
C GLY A 19 7.89 10.90 3.27
N LEU A 20 6.81 10.20 3.60
CA LEU A 20 6.88 8.79 3.99
C LEU A 20 7.35 7.92 2.80
N PRO A 21 8.14 6.85 3.06
CA PRO A 21 8.58 5.96 2.01
C PRO A 21 7.38 5.26 1.35
N LYS A 22 7.44 5.05 0.04
CA LYS A 22 6.36 4.43 -0.73
C LYS A 22 6.76 3.05 -1.23
N ILE A 23 5.77 2.19 -1.48
CA ILE A 23 5.96 0.89 -2.10
C ILE A 23 5.65 1.00 -3.59
N GLY A 24 6.65 0.75 -4.44
CA GLY A 24 6.47 0.71 -5.90
C GLY A 24 6.06 -0.68 -6.38
N ILE A 25 4.85 -0.81 -6.92
CA ILE A 25 4.34 -2.08 -7.48
C ILE A 25 4.49 -2.05 -8.99
N ARG A 26 5.24 -3.01 -9.55
CA ARG A 26 5.60 -3.07 -10.98
C ARG A 26 4.97 -4.29 -11.65
N PRO A 27 3.81 -4.16 -12.30
CA PRO A 27 3.20 -5.25 -13.04
C PRO A 27 4.01 -5.56 -14.31
N THR A 28 4.79 -6.64 -14.28
CA THR A 28 5.50 -7.17 -15.44
C THR A 28 4.62 -8.15 -16.21
N ILE A 29 4.67 -8.10 -17.54
CA ILE A 29 3.82 -8.87 -18.44
C ILE A 29 4.62 -9.35 -19.65
N ASP A 30 4.13 -10.39 -20.33
CA ASP A 30 4.65 -10.79 -21.63
C ASP A 30 4.52 -9.64 -22.65
N GLY A 31 5.61 -9.33 -23.36
CA GLY A 31 5.68 -8.25 -24.33
C GLY A 31 5.15 -8.61 -25.73
N ARG A 32 4.86 -9.88 -26.00
CA ARG A 32 4.37 -10.34 -27.30
C ARG A 32 3.01 -9.70 -27.62
N ARG A 33 2.92 -9.03 -28.77
CA ARG A 33 1.69 -8.38 -29.26
C ARG A 33 0.88 -9.32 -30.15
N LYS A 34 -0.28 -8.86 -30.62
CA LYS A 34 -1.22 -9.60 -31.50
C LYS A 34 -2.00 -10.70 -30.76
N GLY A 35 -2.37 -10.46 -29.51
CA GLY A 35 -3.31 -11.27 -28.74
C GLY A 35 -2.78 -11.69 -27.37
N VAL A 36 -1.47 -11.89 -27.21
CA VAL A 36 -0.88 -12.37 -25.95
C VAL A 36 -0.93 -11.26 -24.90
N ARG A 37 -0.25 -10.13 -25.12
CA ARG A 37 -0.23 -9.02 -24.15
C ARG A 37 -1.62 -8.47 -23.88
N GLU A 38 -2.41 -8.27 -24.93
CA GLU A 38 -3.75 -7.68 -24.86
C GLU A 38 -4.70 -8.52 -23.98
N SER A 39 -4.56 -9.85 -24.02
CA SER A 39 -5.36 -10.75 -23.17
C SER A 39 -4.93 -10.74 -21.69
N LEU A 40 -3.66 -10.41 -21.40
CA LEU A 40 -3.10 -10.46 -20.05
C LEU A 40 -3.14 -9.12 -19.31
N GLU A 41 -3.19 -7.97 -20.01
CA GLU A 41 -3.08 -6.63 -19.40
C GLU A 41 -4.05 -6.40 -18.24
N LYS A 42 -5.34 -6.72 -18.43
CA LYS A 42 -6.37 -6.51 -17.40
C LYS A 42 -6.09 -7.31 -16.13
N GLN A 43 -5.73 -8.59 -16.28
CA GLN A 43 -5.45 -9.46 -15.15
C GLN A 43 -4.18 -8.99 -14.42
N THR A 44 -3.11 -8.73 -15.15
CA THR A 44 -1.83 -8.26 -14.59
C THR A 44 -1.97 -6.95 -13.82
N MET A 45 -2.73 -5.98 -14.35
CA MET A 45 -3.03 -4.73 -13.63
C MET A 45 -3.95 -4.93 -12.42
N THR A 46 -4.90 -5.87 -12.50
CA THR A 46 -5.77 -6.19 -11.38
C THR A 46 -4.98 -6.76 -10.21
N MET A 47 -4.03 -7.68 -10.48
CA MET A 47 -3.14 -8.23 -9.45
C MET A 47 -2.34 -7.13 -8.75
N ALA A 48 -1.76 -6.18 -9.50
CA ALA A 48 -1.03 -5.05 -8.93
C ALA A 48 -1.92 -4.17 -8.02
N LYS A 49 -3.15 -3.88 -8.45
CA LYS A 49 -4.11 -3.10 -7.65
C LYS A 49 -4.54 -3.83 -6.39
N THR A 50 -4.78 -5.14 -6.47
CA THR A 50 -5.13 -5.97 -5.32
C THR A 50 -3.99 -6.02 -4.31
N ALA A 51 -2.74 -6.16 -4.77
CA ALA A 51 -1.57 -6.10 -3.90
C ALA A 51 -1.44 -4.73 -3.21
N ALA A 52 -1.66 -3.63 -3.96
CA ALA A 52 -1.65 -2.28 -3.39
C ALA A 52 -2.69 -2.12 -2.27
N LYS A 53 -3.92 -2.57 -2.54
CA LYS A 53 -5.02 -2.54 -1.57
C LYS A 53 -4.70 -3.35 -0.31
N PHE A 54 -4.22 -4.58 -0.48
CA PHE A 54 -3.85 -5.44 0.64
C PHE A 54 -2.78 -4.80 1.53
N LEU A 55 -1.74 -4.20 0.95
CA LEU A 55 -0.68 -3.55 1.70
C LEU A 55 -1.20 -2.32 2.47
N MET A 56 -2.04 -1.49 1.83
CA MET A 56 -2.65 -0.31 2.48
C MET A 56 -3.58 -0.69 3.64
N GLU A 57 -4.28 -1.81 3.56
CA GLU A 57 -5.22 -2.25 4.60
C GLU A 57 -4.54 -2.86 5.82
N ASN A 58 -3.38 -3.50 5.62
CA ASN A 58 -2.75 -4.33 6.65
C ASN A 58 -1.47 -3.74 7.25
N LEU A 59 -0.82 -2.78 6.58
CA LEU A 59 0.40 -2.15 7.06
C LEU A 59 0.16 -0.68 7.41
N LYS A 60 0.98 -0.17 8.33
CA LYS A 60 1.09 1.25 8.66
C LYS A 60 2.55 1.58 8.86
N HIS A 61 2.91 2.83 8.63
CA HIS A 61 4.20 3.35 9.00
C HIS A 61 4.36 3.37 10.53
N SER A 62 5.60 3.49 11.01
CA SER A 62 5.93 3.53 12.43
C SER A 62 5.31 4.71 13.18
N ASN A 63 4.92 5.78 12.46
CA ASN A 63 4.18 6.92 12.99
C ASN A 63 2.66 6.74 12.98
N GLY A 64 2.16 5.56 12.60
CA GLY A 64 0.75 5.20 12.56
C GLY A 64 -0.02 5.70 11.34
N MET A 65 0.64 6.41 10.41
CA MET A 65 0.04 6.80 9.12
C MET A 65 -0.02 5.59 8.18
N PRO A 66 -1.00 5.54 7.25
CA PRO A 66 -1.08 4.49 6.22
C PRO A 66 0.09 4.58 5.23
#